data_AF-A0A4Y2LSK7-F1
#
_entry.id   AF-A0A4Y2LSK7-F1
#
_cell.length_a   1.000
_cell.length_b   1.000
_cell.length_c   1.000
_cell.angle_alpha   90.00
_cell.angle_beta   90.00
_cell.angle_gamma   90.00
#
_symmetry.space_group_name_H-M   'P 1'
#
loop_
_entity.id
_entity.type
_entity.pdbx_description
1 polymer ?
#
loop_
_entity_poly.entity_id
_entity_poly.type
_entity_poly.pdbx_seq_one_letter_code
_entity_poly.pdbx_strand_id
1 'polypeptide(L)'
;METVNLIPVFWIREEILFVIGHGPFPSFLHRFYLSDSDSCACGEVGDPIHYATSCPLTLSWRIRKPLVLHWKVFGTKKGLKNPISRKRIIIAIKFIIDNGNIIRLE
;
A
#
# COMPACT_ATOMS: atom_id res chain seq x y z
N MET A 1 -36.89 -9.20 -9.91
CA MET A 1 -35.50 -9.70 -9.95
C MET A 1 -34.62 -8.48 -10.20
N GLU A 2 -34.05 -7.89 -9.13
CA GLU A 2 -33.22 -6.69 -9.27
C GLU A 2 -31.90 -7.05 -9.94
N THR A 3 -31.58 -6.36 -11.04
CA THR A 3 -30.31 -6.49 -11.74
C THR A 3 -29.23 -5.81 -10.92
N VAL A 4 -28.48 -6.61 -10.16
CA VAL A 4 -27.30 -6.14 -9.43
C VAL A 4 -26.20 -5.83 -10.45
N ASN A 5 -26.11 -4.56 -10.85
CA ASN A 5 -25.06 -4.04 -11.74
C ASN A 5 -23.71 -4.05 -10.99
N LEU A 6 -23.00 -5.17 -11.04
CA LEU A 6 -21.63 -5.29 -10.54
C LEU A 6 -20.69 -4.68 -11.57
N ILE A 7 -20.41 -3.38 -11.46
CA ILE A 7 -19.26 -2.77 -12.17
C ILE A 7 -18.00 -3.48 -11.65
N PRO A 8 -17.29 -4.28 -12.46
CA PRO A 8 -16.07 -4.93 -12.01
C PRO A 8 -15.00 -3.85 -11.84
N VAL A 9 -14.64 -3.55 -10.60
CA VAL A 9 -13.45 -2.75 -10.32
C VAL A 9 -12.27 -3.67 -10.53
N PHE A 10 -11.74 -3.72 -11.75
CA PHE A 10 -10.56 -4.52 -12.08
C PHE A 10 -9.34 -3.91 -11.38
N TRP A 11 -8.90 -4.53 -10.28
CA TRP A 11 -7.65 -4.23 -9.61
C TRP A 11 -6.50 -4.96 -10.30
N ILE A 12 -5.37 -4.29 -10.52
CA ILE A 12 -4.16 -4.95 -11.04
C ILE A 12 -3.39 -5.63 -9.91
N ARG A 13 -2.54 -6.59 -10.24
CA ARG A 13 -1.81 -7.42 -9.26
C ARG A 13 -1.05 -6.58 -8.25
N GLU A 14 -0.38 -5.53 -8.69
CA GLU A 14 0.43 -4.63 -7.86
C GLU A 14 -0.43 -3.89 -6.84
N GLU A 15 -1.65 -3.50 -7.22
CA GLU A 15 -2.60 -2.86 -6.30
C GLU A 15 -3.12 -3.83 -5.25
N ILE A 16 -3.41 -5.08 -5.65
CA ILE A 16 -3.83 -6.12 -4.71
C ILE A 16 -2.72 -6.37 -3.70
N LEU A 17 -1.49 -6.61 -4.18
CA LEU A 17 -0.33 -6.89 -3.34
C LEU A 17 -0.09 -5.75 -2.34
N PHE A 18 -0.08 -4.50 -2.82
CA PHE A 18 0.07 -3.33 -1.96
C PHE A 18 -0.98 -3.28 -0.84
N VAL A 19 -2.25 -3.50 -1.17
CA VAL A 19 -3.36 -3.43 -0.20
C VAL A 19 -3.29 -4.53 0.85
N ILE A 20 -2.87 -5.74 0.48
CA ILE A 20 -2.70 -6.85 1.44
C ILE A 20 -1.36 -6.80 2.18
N GLY A 21 -0.53 -5.79 1.91
CA GLY A 21 0.79 -5.65 2.49
C GLY A 21 1.82 -6.64 1.97
N HIS A 22 1.55 -7.29 0.84
CA HIS A 22 2.52 -8.10 0.12
C HIS A 22 3.37 -7.21 -0.79
N GLY A 23 4.65 -7.53 -0.90
CA GLY A 23 5.56 -6.81 -1.79
C GLY A 23 6.96 -6.69 -1.21
N PRO A 24 7.81 -5.84 -1.80
CA PRO A 24 9.18 -5.63 -1.36
C PRO A 24 9.25 -4.74 -0.12
N PHE A 25 8.38 -4.95 0.87
CA PHE A 25 8.33 -4.16 2.10
C PHE A 25 9.14 -4.87 3.18
N PRO A 26 10.01 -4.17 3.93
CA PRO A 26 10.77 -4.77 5.03
C PRO A 26 9.91 -5.59 5.99
N SER A 27 8.73 -5.10 6.37
CA SER A 27 7.82 -5.83 7.26
C SER A 27 7.24 -7.11 6.67
N PHE A 28 7.05 -7.16 5.35
CA PHE A 28 6.65 -8.37 4.65
C PHE A 28 7.80 -9.37 4.57
N LEU A 29 8.99 -8.91 4.16
CA LEU A 29 10.17 -9.77 4.01
C LEU A 29 10.60 -10.38 5.35
N HIS A 30 10.60 -9.59 6.42
CA HIS A 30 10.92 -10.05 7.77
C HIS A 30 9.94 -11.13 8.26
N ARG A 31 8.64 -10.96 8.00
CA ARG A 31 7.62 -11.97 8.36
C ARG A 31 7.89 -13.34 7.74
N PHE A 32 8.49 -13.38 6.56
CA PHE A 32 8.83 -14.63 5.86
C PHE A 32 10.31 -15.02 6.01
N TYR A 33 11.02 -14.41 6.95
CA TYR A 33 12.45 -14.67 7.20
C TYR A 33 13.34 -14.45 5.96
N LEU A 34 12.93 -13.52 5.10
CA LEU A 34 13.68 -13.10 3.91
C LEU A 34 14.53 -11.84 4.16
N SER A 35 14.38 -11.20 5.32
CA SER A 35 15.14 -10.04 5.77
C SER A 35 15.34 -10.12 7.29
N ASP A 36 16.51 -9.71 7.76
CA ASP A 36 16.84 -9.67 9.19
C ASP A 36 16.13 -8.52 9.93
N SER A 37 15.67 -7.50 9.20
CA SER A 37 14.97 -6.35 9.75
C SER A 37 13.64 -6.09 9.06
N ASP A 38 12.65 -5.63 9.84
CA ASP A 38 11.38 -5.09 9.35
C ASP A 38 11.41 -3.56 9.19
N SER A 39 12.57 -2.92 9.41
CA SER A 39 12.71 -1.47 9.43
C SER A 39 12.83 -0.85 8.04
N CYS A 40 12.13 0.25 7.82
CA CYS A 40 12.41 1.24 6.79
C CYS A 40 13.73 1.96 7.08
N ALA A 41 14.39 2.49 6.05
CA ALA A 41 15.60 3.30 6.19
C ALA A 41 15.43 4.57 7.04
N CYS A 42 14.18 4.99 7.34
CA CYS A 42 13.93 6.06 8.30
C CYS A 42 13.84 5.60 9.77
N GLY A 43 14.07 4.31 10.06
CA GLY A 43 14.11 3.74 11.41
C GLY A 43 12.77 3.21 11.96
N GLU A 44 11.67 3.41 11.24
CA GLU A 44 10.33 2.90 11.62
C GLU A 44 10.01 1.59 10.89
N VAL A 45 8.96 0.88 11.28
CA VAL A 45 8.52 -0.35 10.57
C VAL A 45 8.20 -0.04 9.10
N GLY A 46 8.88 -0.74 8.19
CA GLY A 46 8.75 -0.59 6.75
C GLY A 46 7.53 -1.32 6.20
N ASP A 47 6.34 -0.97 6.66
CA ASP A 47 5.07 -1.46 6.11
C ASP A 47 4.48 -0.51 5.04
N PRO A 48 3.60 -0.99 4.15
CA PRO A 48 3.05 -0.15 3.09
C PRO A 48 2.25 1.07 3.60
N ILE A 49 1.66 0.99 4.79
CA ILE A 49 0.93 2.11 5.40
C ILE A 49 1.93 3.19 5.83
N HIS A 50 3.04 2.79 6.44
CA HIS A 50 4.13 3.69 6.78
C HIS A 50 4.61 4.45 5.53
N TYR A 51 4.95 3.74 4.46
CA TYR A 51 5.37 4.35 3.19
C TYR A 51 4.30 5.28 2.58
N ALA A 52 3.02 4.98 2.73
CA ALA A 52 1.95 5.81 2.17
C ALA A 52 1.59 7.05 3.02
N THR A 53 1.83 6.99 4.34
CA THR A 53 1.19 7.93 5.28
C THR A 53 2.11 8.59 6.29
N SER A 54 3.32 8.09 6.54
CA SER A 54 4.19 8.65 7.58
C SER A 54 5.67 8.70 7.24
N CYS A 55 6.15 7.93 6.26
CA CYS A 55 7.55 7.89 5.89
C CYS A 55 8.09 9.27 5.44
N PRO A 56 9.17 9.78 6.06
CA PRO A 56 9.84 11.00 5.62
C PRO A 56 10.41 10.90 4.21
N LEU A 57 10.77 9.69 3.77
CA LEU A 57 11.33 9.44 2.43
C LEU A 57 10.27 9.56 1.32
N THR A 58 8.97 9.50 1.68
CA THR A 58 7.84 9.61 0.75
C THR A 58 7.02 10.89 0.96
N LEU A 59 7.59 11.88 1.67
CA LEU A 59 6.88 13.08 2.13
C LEU A 59 6.17 13.86 1.00
N SER A 60 6.76 13.88 -0.19
CA SER A 60 6.25 14.55 -1.39
C SER A 60 4.89 14.01 -1.86
N TRP A 61 4.54 12.77 -1.51
CA TRP A 61 3.31 12.10 -1.95
C TRP A 61 2.47 11.53 -0.80
N ARG A 62 2.85 11.88 0.44
CA ARG A 62 2.17 11.45 1.67
C ARG A 62 0.67 11.72 1.59
N ILE A 63 -0.12 10.69 1.81
CA ILE A 63 -1.57 10.80 1.84
C ILE A 63 -1.98 11.45 3.18
N ARG A 64 -2.16 12.78 3.20
CA ARG A 64 -2.43 13.61 4.40
C ARG A 64 -3.71 13.29 5.19
N LYS A 65 -4.62 12.46 4.68
CA LYS A 65 -5.86 12.10 5.39
C LYS A 65 -5.98 10.58 5.51
N PRO A 66 -6.00 10.01 6.73
CA PRO A 66 -6.41 8.64 6.93
C PRO A 66 -7.93 8.69 7.10
N LEU A 67 -8.70 8.50 6.02
CA LEU A 67 -9.98 7.83 6.25
C LEU A 67 -9.62 6.36 6.45
N VAL A 68 -9.12 6.08 7.65
CA VAL A 68 -8.89 4.76 8.19
C VAL A 68 -8.42 3.79 7.10
N LEU A 69 -7.13 3.81 6.79
CA LEU A 69 -6.41 2.63 6.30
C LEU A 69 -6.43 1.56 7.42
N HIS A 70 -7.60 1.28 7.98
CA HIS A 70 -7.87 0.00 8.57
C HIS A 70 -7.80 -0.91 7.35
N TRP A 71 -6.69 -1.62 7.19
CA TRP A 71 -6.54 -2.67 6.21
C TRP A 71 -7.78 -3.59 6.19
N LYS A 72 -8.47 -3.76 7.32
CA LYS A 72 -9.80 -4.39 7.46
C LYS A 72 -10.91 -3.70 6.64
N VAL A 73 -10.95 -2.37 6.54
CA VAL A 73 -11.89 -1.60 5.68
C VAL A 73 -11.44 -1.61 4.21
N PHE A 74 -10.15 -1.60 3.92
CA PHE A 74 -9.66 -1.84 2.54
C PHE A 74 -9.88 -3.28 2.07
N GLY A 75 -9.89 -4.24 2.99
CA GLY A 75 -10.36 -5.61 2.76
C GLY A 75 -11.89 -5.69 2.59
N THR A 76 -12.64 -4.65 2.97
CA THR A 76 -14.07 -4.57 2.60
C THR A 76 -14.22 -4.00 1.18
N LYS A 77 -15.15 -4.60 0.43
CA LYS A 77 -15.50 -4.22 -0.95
C LYS A 77 -15.82 -2.72 -1.15
N LYS A 78 -16.05 -1.94 -0.08
CA LYS A 78 -16.48 -0.54 -0.13
C LYS A 78 -15.32 0.46 -0.22
N GLY A 79 -14.22 0.22 0.51
CA GLY A 79 -13.02 1.07 0.45
C GLY A 79 -12.33 1.03 -0.92
N LEU A 80 -12.29 -0.16 -1.51
CA LEU A 80 -11.79 -0.42 -2.86
C LEU A 80 -12.70 0.12 -3.99
N LYS A 81 -13.92 0.57 -3.70
CA LYS A 81 -14.81 1.15 -4.72
C LYS A 81 -14.68 2.67 -4.85
N ASN A 82 -13.95 3.33 -3.95
CA ASN A 82 -13.80 4.79 -4.00
C ASN A 82 -12.74 5.20 -5.05
N PRO A 83 -13.11 5.96 -6.10
CA PRO A 83 -12.20 6.32 -7.19
C PRO A 83 -11.06 7.26 -6.74
N ILE A 84 -11.28 8.10 -5.74
CA ILE A 84 -10.27 9.02 -5.19
C ILE A 84 -9.22 8.22 -4.41
N SER A 85 -9.67 7.29 -3.57
CA SER A 85 -8.78 6.39 -2.83
C SER A 85 -7.98 5.49 -3.78
N ARG A 86 -8.61 4.98 -4.83
CA ARG A 86 -7.95 4.17 -5.85
C ARG A 86 -6.86 4.96 -6.59
N LYS A 87 -7.15 6.19 -7.03
CA LYS A 87 -6.16 7.05 -7.71
C LYS A 87 -4.94 7.29 -6.83
N ARG A 88 -5.14 7.46 -5.52
CA ARG A 88 -4.04 7.61 -4.55
C ARG A 88 -3.22 6.35 -4.40
N ILE A 89 -3.84 5.18 -4.36
CA ILE A 89 -3.13 3.88 -4.31
C ILE A 89 -2.29 3.67 -5.57
N ILE A 90 -2.84 3.93 -6.75
CA ILE A 90 -2.10 3.81 -8.02
C ILE A 90 -0.85 4.70 -8.01
N ILE A 91 -0.99 5.94 -7.52
CA ILE A 91 0.14 6.88 -7.44
C ILE A 91 1.19 6.37 -6.44
N ALA A 92 0.77 5.89 -5.26
CA ALA A 92 1.69 5.35 -4.26
C ALA A 92 2.47 4.13 -4.80
N ILE A 93 1.78 3.20 -5.47
CA ILE A 93 2.41 2.02 -6.07
C ILE A 93 3.41 2.40 -7.16
N LYS A 94 3.04 3.30 -8.07
CA LYS A 94 3.96 3.78 -9.11
C LYS A 94 5.22 4.36 -8.50
N PHE A 95 5.08 5.21 -7.49
CA PHE A 95 6.22 5.78 -6.79
C PHE A 95 7.10 4.69 -6.14
N ILE A 96 6.50 3.70 -5.48
CA ILE A 96 7.21 2.57 -4.87
C ILE A 96 7.98 1.77 -5.92
N ILE A 97 7.37 1.53 -7.09
CA ILE A 97 8.03 0.85 -8.21
C ILE A 97 9.19 1.69 -8.75
N ASP A 98 8.95 2.98 -9.00
CA ASP A 98 9.92 3.92 -9.56
C ASP A 98 11.10 4.18 -8.60
N ASN A 99 10.87 4.06 -7.29
CA ASN A 99 11.85 4.30 -6.24
C ASN A 99 12.17 3.02 -5.45
N GLY A 100 12.05 1.84 -6.08
CA GLY A 100 12.22 0.55 -5.40
C GLY A 100 13.57 0.39 -4.71
N ASN A 101 14.59 1.13 -5.13
CA ASN A 101 15.90 1.26 -4.48
C ASN A 101 15.84 1.88 -3.07
N ILE A 102 14.86 2.72 -2.75
CA ILE A 102 14.67 3.31 -1.41
C ILE A 102 13.98 2.33 -0.45
N ILE A 103 13.25 1.35 -1.01
CA ILE A 103 12.45 0.38 -0.27
C ILE A 103 13.24 -0.93 -0.07
N ARG A 104 14.19 -1.22 -0.97
CA ARG A 104 15.11 -2.37 -0.94
C ARG A 104 16.40 -2.12 -0.14
N LEU A 105 16.46 -1.10 0.72
CA LEU A 105 17.68 -0.84 1.50
C LEU A 105 17.89 -1.97 2.53
N GLU A 106 18.61 -2.99 2.09
CA GLU A 106 19.59 -3.74 2.89
C GLU A 106 20.70 -2.80 3.37
#